data_AF-A0A6A6QTU8-F1
#
_entry.id   AF-A0A6A6QTU8-F1
#
_cell.length_a   1.000
_cell.length_b   1.000
_cell.length_c   1.000
_cell.angle_alpha   90.00
_cell.angle_beta   90.00
_cell.angle_gamma   90.00
#
_symmetry.space_group_name_H-M   'P 1'
#
loop_
_entity.id
_entity.type
_entity.pdbx_description
1 polymer ?
#
loop_
_entity_poly.entity_id
_entity_poly.type
_entity_poly.pdbx_seq_one_letter_code
_entity_poly.pdbx_strand_id
1 'polypeptide(L)'
;MTLEFVGCILGDASYPNSSAHRLQTLELDNLMQWADTEPPLPKLSHLRALAKYFEQHESTLSVVVNTRVMVGALDPIVGCCSSLTSLRIGTVGEYEEYSENPRDNRLYSCWARFLASVRPTLQYFFFEQGPNRNELAGTRAYCRGRPSSEHRPMDRLFRNWILPVLLEAPWLLMRRMEIRGVGRNTKRFYRDRPPTEEELAEPDTEYDVAYRPHDSLNFEIVRARIAFPSAAKEKLRLLVGNNAELIIKEEASQDYDRLRSDDTGIPPVSK
;
A
#
# COMPACT_ATOMS: atom_id res chain seq x y z
N MET A 1 -2.46 10.12 12.17
CA MET A 1 -1.52 9.50 13.12
C MET A 1 -1.78 10.25 14.36
N THR A 2 -2.11 9.58 15.46
CA THR A 2 -2.19 10.30 16.72
C THR A 2 -0.89 11.09 16.86
N LEU A 3 -1.00 12.40 17.12
CA LEU A 3 0.17 13.26 17.30
C LEU A 3 1.10 12.67 18.38
N GLU A 4 0.53 11.86 19.26
CA GLU A 4 1.14 11.04 20.29
C GLU A 4 2.10 9.97 19.74
N PHE A 5 1.75 9.25 18.66
CA PHE A 5 2.66 8.26 18.07
C PHE A 5 3.85 8.94 17.38
N VAL A 6 3.60 10.01 16.63
CA VAL A 6 4.67 10.86 16.07
C VAL A 6 5.55 11.36 17.20
N GLY A 7 4.94 11.88 18.27
CA GLY A 7 5.64 12.37 19.46
C GLY A 7 6.45 11.28 20.15
N CYS A 8 5.96 10.04 20.19
CA CYS A 8 6.71 8.91 20.72
C CYS A 8 7.91 8.52 19.85
N ILE A 9 7.84 8.70 18.52
CA ILE A 9 8.96 8.45 17.62
C ILE A 9 9.97 9.58 17.71
N LEU A 10 9.52 10.82 17.53
CA LEU A 10 10.37 12.00 17.55
C LEU A 10 10.93 12.30 18.93
N GLY A 11 10.31 11.79 19.99
CA GLY A 11 10.55 12.24 21.35
C GLY A 11 9.99 13.64 21.58
N ASP A 12 10.08 14.10 22.82
CA ASP A 12 9.83 15.50 23.12
C ASP A 12 10.96 16.34 22.52
N ALA A 13 10.63 17.31 21.68
CA ALA A 13 11.58 18.20 21.01
C ALA A 13 12.50 18.95 22.00
N SER A 14 12.09 19.02 23.27
CA SER A 14 12.86 19.55 24.38
C SER A 14 14.08 18.71 24.77
N TYR A 15 14.18 17.46 24.29
CA TYR A 15 15.28 16.55 24.60
C TYR A 15 16.12 16.22 23.35
N PRO A 16 17.45 16.41 23.38
CA PRO A 16 18.33 16.18 22.23
C PRO A 16 18.47 14.69 21.82
N ASN A 17 17.85 13.77 22.55
CA ASN A 17 17.87 12.34 22.29
C ASN A 17 16.57 11.88 21.63
N SER A 18 16.29 12.39 20.42
CA SER A 18 15.17 11.89 19.62
C SER A 18 15.29 10.39 19.42
N SER A 19 14.23 9.65 19.75
CA SER A 19 14.17 8.19 19.54
C SER A 19 14.10 7.81 18.06
N ALA A 20 13.88 8.76 17.15
CA ALA A 20 13.81 8.51 15.72
C ALA A 20 15.11 7.90 15.17
N HIS A 21 16.27 8.33 15.67
CA HIS A 21 17.58 7.76 15.34
C HIS A 21 17.79 6.34 15.87
N ARG A 22 16.90 5.83 16.72
CA ARG A 22 16.95 4.47 17.27
C ARG A 22 15.91 3.55 16.67
N LEU A 23 14.99 4.08 15.86
CA LEU A 23 13.96 3.28 15.19
C LEU A 23 14.61 2.40 14.12
N GLN A 24 14.60 1.09 14.35
CA GLN A 24 15.19 0.10 13.43
C GLN A 24 14.16 -0.57 12.53
N THR A 25 12.94 -0.71 13.02
CA THR A 25 11.83 -1.40 12.35
C THR A 25 10.57 -0.55 12.45
N LEU A 26 9.86 -0.41 11.33
CA LEU A 26 8.56 0.25 11.27
C LEU A 26 7.60 -0.56 10.40
N GLU A 27 6.42 -0.86 10.92
CA GLU A 27 5.39 -1.59 10.21
C GLU A 27 4.12 -0.76 10.12
N LEU A 28 3.63 -0.55 8.90
CA LEU A 28 2.42 0.19 8.58
C LEU A 28 1.38 -0.76 7.99
N ASP A 29 0.36 -1.14 8.76
CA ASP A 29 -0.71 -2.02 8.26
C ASP A 29 -2.02 -1.24 8.15
N ASN A 30 -2.34 -0.87 6.91
CA ASN A 30 -3.48 -0.06 6.50
C ASN A 30 -3.62 1.29 7.22
N LEU A 31 -2.59 1.69 7.99
CA LEU A 31 -2.55 2.80 8.94
C LEU A 31 -3.74 2.88 9.93
N MET A 32 -4.60 1.87 9.95
CA MET A 32 -5.82 1.81 10.78
C MET A 32 -5.48 1.78 12.26
N GLN A 33 -4.36 1.13 12.59
CA GLN A 33 -3.76 1.01 13.92
C GLN A 33 -3.38 2.33 14.61
N TRP A 34 -3.57 3.47 13.93
CA TRP A 34 -3.17 4.79 14.42
C TRP A 34 -4.23 5.88 14.26
N ALA A 35 -5.47 5.48 13.96
CA ALA A 35 -6.60 6.38 14.02
C ALA A 35 -6.79 6.92 15.44
N ASP A 36 -7.36 8.13 15.56
CA ASP A 36 -7.67 8.67 16.88
C ASP A 36 -8.68 7.76 17.60
N THR A 37 -8.52 7.61 18.90
CA THR A 37 -9.38 6.79 19.74
C THR A 37 -10.33 7.65 20.56
N GLU A 38 -11.48 7.08 20.92
CA GLU A 38 -12.35 7.60 21.97
C GLU A 38 -12.40 6.56 23.12
N PRO A 39 -11.95 6.94 24.34
CA PRO A 39 -11.40 8.25 24.72
C PRO A 39 -10.02 8.55 24.06
N PRO A 40 -9.60 9.83 23.98
CA PRO A 40 -8.30 10.23 23.43
C PRO A 40 -7.15 9.56 24.18
N LEU A 41 -6.10 9.19 23.44
CA LEU A 41 -4.90 8.59 24.02
C LEU A 41 -4.24 9.56 25.02
N PRO A 42 -3.72 9.06 26.16
CA PRO A 42 -2.91 9.88 27.04
C PRO A 42 -1.62 10.32 26.33
N LYS A 43 -1.07 11.46 26.74
CA LYS A 43 0.24 11.91 26.26
C LYS A 43 1.33 10.97 26.80
N LEU A 44 1.86 10.13 25.93
CA LEU A 44 2.94 9.20 26.24
C LEU A 44 4.21 9.66 25.52
N SER A 45 5.36 9.56 26.20
CA SER A 45 6.66 9.97 25.67
C SER A 45 7.44 8.83 25.02
N HIS A 46 6.95 7.59 25.13
CA HIS A 46 7.67 6.40 24.70
C HIS A 46 6.74 5.37 24.04
N LEU A 47 7.18 4.82 22.91
CA LEU A 47 6.46 3.77 22.18
C LEU A 47 6.13 2.55 23.05
N ARG A 48 7.00 2.18 23.99
CA ARG A 48 6.75 1.07 24.93
C ARG A 48 5.60 1.35 25.89
N ALA A 49 5.47 2.59 26.35
CA ALA A 49 4.35 2.99 27.20
C ALA A 49 3.05 2.99 26.39
N LEU A 50 3.10 3.43 25.13
CA LEU A 50 1.96 3.40 24.22
C LEU A 50 1.50 1.97 23.92
N ALA A 51 2.43 1.05 23.62
CA ALA A 51 2.11 -0.36 23.41
C ALA A 51 1.45 -0.98 24.66
N LYS A 52 2.04 -0.76 25.84
CA LYS A 52 1.46 -1.24 27.11
C LYS A 52 0.08 -0.64 27.39
N TYR A 53 -0.15 0.62 27.00
CA TYR A 53 -1.45 1.25 27.16
C TYR A 53 -2.51 0.55 26.29
N PHE A 54 -2.20 0.26 25.03
CA PHE A 54 -3.09 -0.50 24.14
C PHE A 54 -3.39 -1.90 24.70
N GLU A 55 -2.39 -2.64 25.17
CA GLU A 55 -2.59 -3.96 25.80
C GLU A 55 -3.57 -3.92 26.98
N GLN A 56 -3.57 -2.82 27.75
CA GLN A 56 -4.39 -2.69 28.95
C GLN A 56 -5.80 -2.15 28.68
N HIS A 57 -5.99 -1.45 27.57
CA HIS A 57 -7.22 -0.67 27.31
C HIS A 57 -7.88 -1.01 25.96
N GLU A 58 -7.43 -2.05 25.27
CA GLU A 58 -7.92 -2.46 23.95
C GLU A 58 -9.45 -2.52 23.88
N SER A 59 -10.10 -3.10 24.89
CA SER A 59 -11.56 -3.26 24.95
C SER A 59 -12.33 -1.96 25.24
N THR A 60 -11.65 -0.91 25.68
CA THR A 60 -12.27 0.38 26.02
C THR A 60 -12.03 1.46 24.98
N LEU A 61 -11.10 1.23 24.05
CA LEU A 61 -10.75 2.17 23.00
C LEU A 61 -11.59 1.87 21.77
N SER A 62 -12.32 2.88 21.28
CA SER A 62 -13.00 2.81 20.00
C SER A 62 -12.32 3.71 18.99
N VAL A 63 -12.14 3.24 17.75
CA VAL A 63 -11.55 4.04 16.68
C VAL A 63 -12.56 5.07 16.17
N VAL A 64 -12.19 6.35 16.19
CA VAL A 64 -13.01 7.42 15.60
C VAL A 64 -13.05 7.23 14.08
N VAL A 65 -14.24 6.92 13.55
CA VAL A 65 -14.42 6.45 12.16
C VAL A 65 -13.87 7.42 11.09
N ASN A 66 -13.85 8.72 11.38
CA ASN A 66 -13.41 9.75 10.43
C ASN A 66 -11.94 10.19 10.58
N THR A 67 -11.21 9.69 11.57
CA THR A 67 -9.78 10.01 11.79
C THR A 67 -8.86 8.93 11.20
N ARG A 68 -9.46 7.93 10.55
CA ARG A 68 -8.79 6.80 9.88
C ARG A 68 -7.87 7.21 8.74
N VAL A 69 -7.92 8.45 8.26
CA VAL A 69 -7.21 8.87 7.05
C VAL A 69 -6.01 9.72 7.41
N MET A 70 -4.87 9.06 7.53
CA MET A 70 -3.67 9.64 8.13
C MET A 70 -2.78 10.36 7.12
N VAL A 71 -3.38 11.24 6.33
CA VAL A 71 -2.67 12.04 5.33
C VAL A 71 -1.61 12.91 6.03
N GLY A 72 -0.35 12.82 5.58
CA GLY A 72 0.77 13.61 6.11
C GLY A 72 1.31 13.11 7.46
N ALA A 73 0.83 11.97 7.94
CA ALA A 73 1.24 11.37 9.21
C ALA A 73 2.74 11.11 9.34
N LEU A 74 3.38 10.64 8.27
CA LEU A 74 4.81 10.35 8.28
C LEU A 74 5.65 11.61 8.05
N ASP A 75 5.05 12.72 7.60
CA ASP A 75 5.79 13.94 7.24
C ASP A 75 6.73 14.42 8.36
N PRO A 76 6.32 14.43 9.64
CA PRO A 76 7.21 14.86 10.72
C PRO A 76 8.43 13.95 10.94
N ILE A 77 8.38 12.69 10.50
CA ILE A 77 9.48 11.71 10.68
C ILE A 77 10.30 11.50 9.41
N VAL A 78 9.93 12.14 8.29
CA VAL A 78 10.72 12.11 7.05
C VAL A 78 12.12 12.68 7.31
N GLY A 79 13.15 11.88 7.02
CA GLY A 79 14.55 12.27 7.24
C GLY A 79 15.05 12.14 8.68
N CYS A 80 14.19 11.79 9.65
CA CYS A 80 14.59 11.61 11.05
C CYS A 80 15.02 10.17 11.37
N CYS A 81 14.54 9.18 10.61
CA CYS A 81 14.73 7.76 10.88
C CYS A 81 16.03 7.20 10.27
N SER A 82 17.18 7.78 10.65
CA SER A 82 18.51 7.44 10.08
C SER A 82 19.05 6.05 10.43
N SER A 83 18.34 5.28 11.26
CA SER A 83 18.73 3.92 11.64
C SER A 83 17.69 2.89 11.21
N LEU A 84 16.70 3.29 10.40
CA LEU A 84 15.65 2.39 9.96
C LEU A 84 16.22 1.37 8.96
N THR A 85 16.16 0.11 9.35
CA THR A 85 16.67 -1.03 8.56
C THR A 85 15.54 -1.87 7.98
N SER A 86 14.35 -1.87 8.58
CA SER A 86 13.21 -2.64 8.15
C SER A 86 11.95 -1.77 8.05
N LEU A 87 11.29 -1.81 6.89
CA LEU A 87 10.04 -1.11 6.64
C LEU A 87 9.03 -2.06 6.00
N ARG A 88 7.87 -2.21 6.64
CA ARG A 88 6.70 -2.93 6.10
C ARG A 88 5.57 -1.93 5.85
N ILE A 89 4.97 -1.98 4.68
CA ILE A 89 3.77 -1.22 4.31
C ILE A 89 2.74 -2.20 3.74
N GLY A 90 1.75 -2.55 4.54
CA GLY A 90 0.53 -3.25 4.15
C GLY A 90 -0.61 -2.28 3.93
N THR A 91 -1.44 -2.51 2.92
CA THR A 91 -2.66 -1.72 2.69
C THR A 91 -3.73 -2.54 1.99
N VAL A 92 -4.98 -2.08 2.05
CA VAL A 92 -6.08 -2.70 1.31
C VAL A 92 -6.02 -2.25 -0.15
N GLY A 93 -6.02 -3.21 -1.07
CA GLY A 93 -6.16 -3.01 -2.51
C GLY A 93 -7.64 -2.99 -2.89
N GLU A 94 -8.26 -1.81 -2.80
CA GLU A 94 -9.64 -1.61 -3.26
C GLU A 94 -9.79 -1.98 -4.74
N TYR A 95 -10.87 -2.69 -5.07
CA TYR A 95 -11.15 -3.18 -6.42
C TYR A 95 -12.02 -2.20 -7.22
N GLU A 96 -12.93 -1.47 -6.57
CA GLU A 96 -13.86 -0.56 -7.25
C GLU A 96 -13.42 0.89 -7.14
N GLU A 97 -13.55 1.62 -8.26
CA GLU A 97 -13.25 3.04 -8.30
C GLU A 97 -14.45 3.84 -7.79
N TYR A 98 -14.50 4.05 -6.47
CA TYR A 98 -15.38 5.03 -5.84
C TYR A 98 -14.79 6.44 -6.01
N SER A 99 -14.56 6.88 -7.26
CA SER A 99 -13.88 8.13 -7.63
C SER A 99 -12.43 8.27 -7.12
N GLU A 100 -11.62 9.09 -7.79
CA GLU A 100 -10.29 9.42 -7.29
C GLU A 100 -10.41 10.15 -5.94
N ASN A 101 -10.02 9.49 -4.86
CA ASN A 101 -9.95 10.11 -3.56
C ASN A 101 -8.64 10.91 -3.45
N PRO A 102 -8.68 12.26 -3.35
CA PRO A 102 -7.47 13.07 -3.25
C PRO A 102 -6.63 12.74 -2.00
N ARG A 103 -7.25 12.12 -0.98
CA ARG A 103 -6.57 11.73 0.26
C ARG A 103 -5.60 10.57 0.02
N ASP A 104 -5.96 9.60 -0.82
CA ASP A 104 -5.10 8.44 -1.09
C ASP A 104 -3.87 8.85 -1.89
N ASN A 105 -4.01 9.83 -2.80
CA ASN A 105 -2.87 10.46 -3.46
C ASN A 105 -1.89 11.09 -2.47
N ARG A 106 -2.40 11.88 -1.52
CA ARG A 106 -1.54 12.50 -0.50
C ARG A 106 -0.92 11.46 0.44
N LEU A 107 -1.63 10.38 0.72
CA LEU A 107 -1.12 9.27 1.53
C LEU A 107 0.04 8.55 0.84
N TYR A 108 -0.15 8.13 -0.40
CA TYR A 108 0.90 7.48 -1.18
C TYR A 108 2.08 8.42 -1.44
N SER A 109 1.83 9.72 -1.64
CA SER A 109 2.88 10.74 -1.70
C SER A 109 3.68 10.86 -0.40
N CYS A 110 3.01 10.78 0.75
CA CYS A 110 3.64 10.76 2.07
C CYS A 110 4.52 9.51 2.25
N TRP A 111 4.00 8.32 1.89
CA TRP A 111 4.77 7.07 1.89
C TRP A 111 5.99 7.14 0.97
N ALA A 112 5.83 7.67 -0.24
CA ALA A 112 6.90 7.84 -1.20
C ALA A 112 8.04 8.71 -0.65
N ARG A 113 7.71 9.87 -0.06
CA ARG A 113 8.70 10.76 0.58
C ARG A 113 9.41 10.08 1.75
N PHE A 114 8.67 9.39 2.61
CA PHE A 114 9.26 8.66 3.72
C PHE A 114 10.19 7.55 3.25
N LEU A 115 9.73 6.71 2.30
CA LEU A 115 10.50 5.63 1.69
C LEU A 115 11.80 6.16 1.05
N ALA A 116 11.73 7.29 0.33
CA ALA A 116 12.90 7.93 -0.24
C ALA A 116 13.92 8.36 0.84
N SER A 117 13.43 8.89 1.96
CA SER A 117 14.29 9.37 3.06
C SER A 117 15.04 8.27 3.80
N VAL A 118 14.47 7.05 3.86
CA VAL A 118 15.08 5.90 4.55
C VAL A 118 15.87 4.98 3.61
N ARG A 119 15.86 5.25 2.29
CA ARG A 119 16.59 4.48 1.27
C ARG A 119 18.05 4.17 1.64
N PRO A 120 18.86 5.12 2.18
CA PRO A 120 20.27 4.85 2.47
C PRO A 120 20.51 3.80 3.56
N THR A 121 19.52 3.55 4.43
CA THR A 121 19.67 2.71 5.62
C THR A 121 18.88 1.40 5.52
N LEU A 122 17.92 1.34 4.60
CA LEU A 122 16.95 0.26 4.50
C LEU A 122 17.59 -1.04 3.97
N GLN A 123 17.43 -2.11 4.72
CA GLN A 123 17.89 -3.46 4.38
C GLN A 123 16.73 -4.40 4.01
N TYR A 124 15.56 -4.19 4.60
CA TYR A 124 14.37 -4.99 4.39
C TYR A 124 13.22 -4.06 4.03
N PHE A 125 12.64 -4.25 2.85
CA PHE A 125 11.45 -3.54 2.42
C PHE A 125 10.35 -4.51 2.03
N PHE A 126 9.17 -4.31 2.61
CA PHE A 126 7.97 -5.07 2.27
C PHE A 126 6.84 -4.12 1.93
N PHE A 127 6.22 -4.32 0.77
CA PHE A 127 5.03 -3.62 0.33
C PHE A 127 3.97 -4.63 -0.10
N GLU A 128 2.75 -4.52 0.41
CA GLU A 128 1.66 -5.43 0.05
C GLU A 128 0.31 -4.71 -0.04
N GLN A 129 -0.42 -5.02 -1.12
CA GLN A 129 -1.82 -4.63 -1.31
C GLN A 129 -2.73 -5.86 -1.19
N GLY A 130 -3.44 -6.00 -0.08
CA GLY A 130 -4.38 -7.09 0.15
C GLY A 130 -5.68 -6.98 -0.64
N PRO A 131 -6.48 -8.04 -0.77
CA PRO A 131 -7.84 -7.94 -1.30
C PRO A 131 -8.78 -7.22 -0.33
N ASN A 132 -9.73 -6.43 -0.87
CA ASN A 132 -10.91 -5.93 -0.15
C ASN A 132 -12.08 -6.92 -0.35
N ARG A 133 -12.30 -7.84 0.60
CA ARG A 133 -13.41 -8.79 0.61
C ARG A 133 -14.75 -8.17 1.00
N ASN A 134 -14.77 -7.05 1.73
CA ASN A 134 -16.03 -6.39 2.08
C ASN A 134 -16.74 -5.78 0.86
N GLU A 135 -16.00 -5.39 -0.19
CA GLU A 135 -16.57 -5.05 -1.50
C GLU A 135 -17.28 -6.26 -2.15
N LEU A 136 -16.75 -7.48 -1.96
CA LEU A 136 -17.35 -8.69 -2.50
C LEU A 136 -18.56 -9.18 -1.69
N ALA A 137 -18.59 -8.93 -0.38
CA ALA A 137 -19.64 -9.42 0.52
C ALA A 137 -20.85 -8.47 0.64
N GLY A 138 -20.65 -7.16 0.43
CA GLY A 138 -21.61 -6.13 0.81
C GLY A 138 -22.74 -5.85 -0.19
N THR A 139 -22.65 -6.28 -1.45
CA THR A 139 -23.69 -5.93 -2.43
C THR A 139 -24.03 -7.03 -3.40
N ARG A 140 -25.33 -7.29 -3.49
CA ARG A 140 -26.07 -7.69 -4.70
C ARG A 140 -25.82 -6.67 -5.85
N ALA A 141 -24.57 -6.39 -6.20
CA ALA A 141 -24.18 -5.48 -7.26
C ALA A 141 -24.27 -6.19 -8.62
N TYR A 142 -25.45 -6.70 -8.94
CA TYR A 142 -25.72 -7.27 -10.26
C TYR A 142 -25.80 -6.21 -11.37
N CYS A 143 -25.75 -4.90 -11.07
CA CYS A 143 -26.00 -3.86 -12.08
C CYS A 143 -25.22 -2.53 -11.89
N ARG A 144 -24.12 -2.47 -11.13
CA ARG A 144 -23.34 -1.22 -11.08
C ARG A 144 -22.31 -1.22 -12.21
N GLY A 145 -22.36 -0.18 -13.04
CA GLY A 145 -21.60 -0.07 -14.29
C GLY A 145 -20.13 -0.41 -14.09
N ARG A 146 -19.57 -1.14 -15.06
CA ARG A 146 -18.17 -1.57 -15.04
C ARG A 146 -17.26 -0.39 -14.69
N PRO A 147 -16.36 -0.49 -13.69
CA PRO A 147 -15.39 0.57 -13.43
C PRO A 147 -14.62 0.85 -14.73
N SER A 148 -14.53 2.12 -15.13
CA SER A 148 -13.90 2.54 -16.39
C SER A 148 -12.38 2.60 -16.30
N SER A 149 -11.80 2.66 -15.10
CA SER A 149 -10.35 2.80 -14.88
C SER A 149 -9.49 1.70 -15.51
N GLU A 150 -8.30 2.08 -15.93
CA GLU A 150 -7.33 1.17 -16.54
C GLU A 150 -6.69 0.23 -15.51
N HIS A 151 -6.41 0.72 -14.30
CA HIS A 151 -5.82 -0.04 -13.20
C HIS A 151 -6.79 -0.10 -12.01
N ARG A 152 -6.57 -1.02 -11.06
CA ARG A 152 -7.20 -0.85 -9.75
C ARG A 152 -6.75 0.49 -9.16
N PRO A 153 -7.59 1.21 -8.41
CA PRO A 153 -7.22 2.51 -7.84
C PRO A 153 -5.86 2.50 -7.11
N MET A 154 -5.61 1.44 -6.34
CA MET A 154 -4.36 1.28 -5.57
C MET A 154 -3.14 0.90 -6.42
N ASP A 155 -3.34 0.18 -7.52
CA ASP A 155 -2.28 -0.08 -8.51
C ASP A 155 -1.84 1.23 -9.17
N ARG A 156 -2.80 2.11 -9.52
CA ARG A 156 -2.52 3.45 -10.07
C ARG A 156 -1.72 4.29 -9.08
N LEU A 157 -2.13 4.29 -7.80
CA LEU A 157 -1.41 5.03 -6.76
C LEU A 157 0.01 4.51 -6.52
N PHE A 158 0.19 3.17 -6.52
CA PHE A 158 1.53 2.58 -6.46
C PHE A 158 2.39 3.02 -7.63
N ARG A 159 1.87 2.92 -8.87
CA ARG A 159 2.57 3.33 -10.09
C ARG A 159 2.96 4.80 -10.10
N ASN A 160 2.09 5.66 -9.57
CA ASN A 160 2.29 7.11 -9.58
C ASN A 160 3.25 7.60 -8.48
N TRP A 161 3.30 6.93 -7.33
CA TRP A 161 4.00 7.46 -6.15
C TRP A 161 5.12 6.56 -5.62
N ILE A 162 4.87 5.26 -5.49
CA ILE A 162 5.84 4.33 -4.89
C ILE A 162 6.85 3.85 -5.92
N LEU A 163 6.36 3.40 -7.09
CA LEU A 163 7.22 2.87 -8.15
C LEU A 163 8.32 3.86 -8.58
N PRO A 164 8.08 5.18 -8.75
CA PRO A 164 9.13 6.12 -9.10
C PRO A 164 10.27 6.15 -8.07
N VAL A 165 9.94 6.14 -6.77
CA VAL A 165 10.93 6.13 -5.68
C VAL A 165 11.76 4.85 -5.67
N LEU A 166 11.16 3.71 -6.00
CA LEU A 166 11.85 2.43 -6.15
C LEU A 166 12.86 2.45 -7.32
N LEU A 167 12.52 3.17 -8.40
CA LEU A 167 13.29 3.21 -9.65
C LEU A 167 14.24 4.41 -9.77
N GLU A 168 14.26 5.30 -8.77
CA GLU A 168 15.01 6.56 -8.81
C GLU A 168 16.51 6.36 -8.62
N ALA A 169 16.91 5.53 -7.64
CA ALA A 169 18.31 5.41 -7.22
C ALA A 169 18.62 4.01 -6.66
N PRO A 170 19.92 3.63 -6.56
CA PRO A 170 20.33 2.33 -6.02
C PRO A 170 19.97 2.13 -4.55
N TRP A 171 19.71 0.87 -4.17
CA TRP A 171 19.39 0.46 -2.81
C TRP A 171 20.59 -0.23 -2.14
N LEU A 172 21.62 0.56 -1.80
CA LEU A 172 22.97 0.08 -1.47
C LEU A 172 23.04 -0.94 -0.32
N LEU A 173 22.15 -0.84 0.68
CA LEU A 173 22.13 -1.72 1.84
C LEU A 173 21.02 -2.79 1.79
N MET A 174 20.25 -2.83 0.70
CA MET A 174 19.13 -3.75 0.58
C MET A 174 19.62 -5.19 0.63
N ARG A 175 18.90 -6.00 1.40
CA ARG A 175 19.08 -7.45 1.49
C ARG A 175 17.85 -8.18 0.97
N ARG A 176 16.66 -7.63 1.20
CA ARG A 176 15.41 -8.18 0.71
C ARG A 176 14.39 -7.08 0.41
N MET A 177 13.84 -7.11 -0.79
CA MET A 177 12.73 -6.29 -1.23
C MET A 177 11.58 -7.18 -1.70
N GLU A 178 10.41 -6.99 -1.12
CA GLU A 178 9.24 -7.80 -1.41
C GLU A 178 8.04 -6.90 -1.72
N ILE A 179 7.48 -7.06 -2.92
CA ILE A 179 6.34 -6.30 -3.42
C ILE A 179 5.26 -7.30 -3.81
N ARG A 180 4.10 -7.21 -3.15
CA ARG A 180 2.99 -8.16 -3.29
C ARG A 180 1.67 -7.47 -3.56
N GLY A 181 0.77 -8.18 -4.22
CA GLY A 181 -0.59 -7.70 -4.44
C GLY A 181 -0.70 -6.51 -5.39
N VAL A 182 0.42 -6.04 -5.96
CA VAL A 182 0.49 -5.01 -7.01
C VAL A 182 0.64 -5.74 -8.32
N GLY A 183 -0.29 -5.57 -9.26
CA GLY A 183 -0.28 -6.46 -10.41
C GLY A 183 -1.24 -6.15 -11.52
N ARG A 184 -1.80 -7.23 -12.06
CA ARG A 184 -2.56 -7.24 -13.30
C ARG A 184 -4.03 -6.96 -13.04
N ASN A 185 -4.56 -5.91 -13.68
CA ASN A 185 -5.99 -5.68 -13.77
C ASN A 185 -6.53 -6.28 -15.08
N THR A 186 -7.20 -7.43 -14.96
CA THR A 186 -7.74 -8.14 -16.12
C THR A 186 -9.21 -7.80 -16.33
N LYS A 187 -9.56 -7.29 -17.52
CA LYS A 187 -10.93 -7.04 -17.94
C LYS A 187 -11.27 -7.89 -19.14
N ARG A 188 -12.42 -8.57 -19.06
CA ARG A 188 -13.01 -9.32 -20.16
C ARG A 188 -14.17 -8.54 -20.77
N PHE A 189 -14.12 -8.32 -22.07
CA PHE A 189 -15.21 -7.69 -22.81
C PHE A 189 -15.35 -8.29 -24.20
N TYR A 190 -16.50 -8.05 -24.80
CA TYR A 190 -16.86 -8.60 -26.11
C TYR A 190 -17.05 -7.46 -27.11
N ARG A 191 -16.60 -7.65 -28.34
CA ARG A 191 -16.73 -6.69 -29.45
C ARG A 191 -17.08 -7.41 -30.74
N ASP A 192 -17.65 -6.66 -31.68
CA ASP A 192 -17.99 -7.10 -33.03
C ASP A 192 -16.78 -7.13 -33.98
N ARG A 193 -15.75 -6.34 -33.70
CA ARG A 193 -14.48 -6.27 -34.44
C ARG A 193 -13.27 -6.66 -33.56
N PRO A 194 -12.17 -7.17 -34.16
CA PRO A 194 -10.93 -7.35 -33.43
C PRO A 194 -10.32 -5.99 -32.99
N PRO A 195 -9.44 -5.97 -31.98
CA PRO A 195 -8.64 -4.80 -31.65
C PRO A 195 -7.78 -4.35 -32.84
N THR A 196 -7.57 -3.04 -33.01
CA THR A 196 -6.60 -2.51 -33.97
C THR A 196 -5.16 -2.72 -33.48
N GLU A 197 -4.17 -2.62 -34.38
CA GLU A 197 -2.75 -2.66 -33.98
C GLU A 197 -2.41 -1.56 -32.97
N GLU A 198 -3.00 -0.37 -33.12
CA GLU A 198 -2.85 0.74 -32.18
C GLU A 198 -3.41 0.40 -30.78
N GLU A 199 -4.57 -0.27 -30.70
CA GLU A 199 -5.15 -0.73 -29.44
C GLU A 199 -4.26 -1.81 -28.78
N LEU A 200 -3.64 -2.68 -29.58
CA LEU A 200 -2.73 -3.73 -29.11
C LEU A 200 -1.35 -3.19 -28.70
N ALA A 201 -0.95 -2.02 -29.22
CA ALA A 201 0.32 -1.37 -28.90
C ALA A 201 0.27 -0.51 -27.62
N GLU A 202 -0.85 -0.52 -26.89
CA GLU A 202 -0.98 0.21 -25.64
C GLU A 202 0.11 -0.25 -24.62
N PRO A 203 0.86 0.69 -24.02
CA PRO A 203 1.95 0.36 -23.11
C PRO A 203 1.42 -0.37 -21.87
N ASP A 204 2.27 -1.23 -21.29
CA ASP A 204 1.97 -1.95 -20.05
C ASP A 204 0.67 -2.77 -20.11
N THR A 205 0.29 -3.23 -21.31
CA THR A 205 -0.97 -3.92 -21.58
C THR A 205 -0.75 -5.19 -22.36
N GLU A 206 -1.38 -6.26 -21.91
CA GLU A 206 -1.45 -7.53 -22.63
C GLU A 206 -2.87 -7.78 -23.09
N TYR A 207 -2.98 -8.35 -24.29
CA TYR A 207 -4.25 -8.70 -24.90
C TYR A 207 -4.25 -10.18 -25.25
N ASP A 208 -5.31 -10.86 -24.84
CA ASP A 208 -5.67 -12.19 -25.35
C ASP A 208 -7.01 -12.05 -26.09
N VAL A 209 -7.03 -12.43 -27.36
CA VAL A 209 -8.14 -12.20 -28.29
C VAL A 209 -8.58 -13.54 -28.85
N ALA A 210 -9.83 -13.91 -28.53
CA ALA A 210 -10.45 -15.13 -29.01
C ALA A 210 -11.66 -14.83 -29.91
N TYR A 211 -11.73 -15.46 -31.07
CA TYR A 211 -12.88 -15.38 -31.96
C TYR A 211 -13.98 -16.36 -31.50
N ARG A 212 -15.23 -15.87 -31.42
CA ARG A 212 -16.43 -16.59 -30.97
C ARG A 212 -17.56 -16.45 -32.00
N PRO A 213 -17.67 -17.37 -32.98
CA PRO A 213 -18.57 -17.24 -34.14
C PRO A 213 -20.08 -17.34 -33.84
N HIS A 214 -20.48 -17.67 -32.61
CA HIS A 214 -21.88 -17.92 -32.25
C HIS A 214 -22.52 -16.80 -31.43
N ASP A 215 -21.82 -15.68 -31.24
CA ASP A 215 -22.31 -14.53 -30.49
C ASP A 215 -22.42 -13.30 -31.41
N SER A 216 -23.37 -12.41 -31.12
CA SER A 216 -23.48 -11.10 -31.79
C SER A 216 -22.21 -10.25 -31.66
N LEU A 217 -21.40 -10.54 -30.66
CA LEU A 217 -20.08 -9.98 -30.43
C LEU A 217 -19.01 -11.06 -30.67
N ASN A 218 -18.53 -11.10 -31.91
CA ASN A 218 -17.66 -12.16 -32.44
C ASN A 218 -16.28 -12.27 -31.78
N PHE A 219 -15.85 -11.32 -30.96
CA PHE A 219 -14.53 -11.31 -30.36
C PHE A 219 -14.65 -11.19 -28.85
N GLU A 220 -14.05 -12.13 -28.14
CA GLU A 220 -13.75 -12.03 -26.73
C GLU A 220 -12.35 -11.44 -26.57
N ILE A 221 -12.25 -10.34 -25.84
CA ILE A 221 -10.99 -9.66 -25.57
C ILE A 221 -10.76 -9.67 -24.06
N VAL A 222 -9.65 -10.28 -23.65
CA VAL A 222 -9.13 -10.24 -22.30
C VAL A 222 -7.97 -9.24 -22.30
N ARG A 223 -8.20 -8.07 -21.73
CA ARG A 223 -7.19 -7.01 -21.58
C ARG A 223 -6.64 -7.04 -20.17
N ALA A 224 -5.32 -7.19 -20.05
CA ALA A 224 -4.58 -7.21 -18.80
C ALA A 224 -3.68 -5.97 -18.71
N ARG A 225 -4.02 -5.03 -17.82
CA ARG A 225 -3.19 -3.84 -17.53
C ARG A 225 -2.21 -4.15 -16.40
N ILE A 226 -0.92 -3.90 -16.61
CA ILE A 226 0.16 -4.31 -15.73
C ILE A 226 0.61 -3.09 -14.91
N ALA A 227 0.38 -3.10 -13.60
CA ALA A 227 0.79 -1.99 -12.72
C ALA A 227 2.32 -1.90 -12.54
N PHE A 228 3.00 -3.04 -12.65
CA PHE A 228 4.45 -3.14 -12.50
C PHE A 228 5.05 -3.80 -13.76
N PRO A 229 5.41 -3.00 -14.79
CA PRO A 229 5.87 -3.53 -16.08
C PRO A 229 7.20 -4.26 -16.00
N SER A 230 7.46 -5.19 -16.93
CA SER A 230 8.72 -5.96 -16.98
C SER A 230 9.95 -5.06 -17.04
N ALA A 231 9.93 -3.98 -17.83
CA ALA A 231 11.03 -3.01 -17.89
C ALA A 231 11.33 -2.36 -16.53
N ALA A 232 10.28 -2.07 -15.75
CA ALA A 232 10.42 -1.55 -14.40
C ALA A 232 10.96 -2.62 -13.43
N LYS A 233 10.52 -3.88 -13.55
CA LYS A 233 11.03 -5.01 -12.75
C LYS A 233 12.53 -5.20 -12.99
N GLU A 234 12.97 -5.17 -14.25
CA GLU A 234 14.39 -5.28 -14.61
C GLU A 234 15.21 -4.09 -14.09
N LYS A 235 14.71 -2.86 -14.29
CA LYS A 235 15.37 -1.67 -13.75
C LYS A 235 15.49 -1.74 -12.23
N LEU A 236 14.45 -2.16 -11.52
CA LEU A 236 14.50 -2.32 -10.07
C LEU A 236 15.53 -3.38 -9.67
N ARG A 237 15.59 -4.50 -10.38
CA ARG A 237 16.56 -5.56 -10.10
C ARG A 237 18.01 -5.07 -10.22
N LEU A 238 18.30 -4.22 -11.21
CA LEU A 238 19.61 -3.57 -11.33
C LEU A 238 19.92 -2.62 -10.16
N LEU A 239 18.92 -1.86 -9.70
CA LEU A 239 19.09 -0.89 -8.61
C LEU A 239 19.21 -1.54 -7.22
N VAL A 240 18.54 -2.68 -7.03
CA VAL A 240 18.62 -3.49 -5.79
C VAL A 240 19.92 -4.29 -5.74
N GLY A 241 20.46 -4.69 -6.89
CA GLY A 241 21.71 -5.42 -7.01
C GLY A 241 21.56 -6.93 -6.81
N ASN A 242 22.55 -7.69 -7.30
CA ASN A 242 22.49 -9.16 -7.36
C ASN A 242 22.57 -9.86 -5.99
N ASN A 243 23.00 -9.16 -4.94
CA ASN A 243 23.17 -9.72 -3.60
C ASN A 243 21.89 -9.67 -2.76
N ALA A 244 20.85 -9.01 -3.24
CA ALA A 244 19.58 -8.85 -2.54
C ALA A 244 18.49 -9.73 -3.15
N GLU A 245 17.63 -10.25 -2.29
CA GLU A 245 16.44 -10.99 -2.67
C GLU A 245 15.35 -10.02 -3.14
N LEU A 246 14.96 -10.10 -4.41
CA LEU A 246 13.84 -9.32 -4.97
C LEU A 246 12.67 -10.25 -5.27
N ILE A 247 11.58 -10.10 -4.54
CA ILE A 247 10.34 -10.86 -4.70
C ILE A 247 9.26 -9.91 -5.20
N ILE A 248 8.72 -10.17 -6.38
CA ILE A 248 7.58 -9.43 -6.93
C ILE A 248 6.49 -10.44 -7.26
N LYS A 249 5.35 -10.36 -6.56
CA LYS A 249 4.20 -11.23 -6.77
C LYS A 249 2.95 -10.39 -6.98
N GLU A 250 2.18 -10.73 -8.01
CA GLU A 250 0.93 -10.01 -8.30
C GLU A 250 -0.16 -10.33 -7.26
N GLU A 251 -0.07 -11.49 -6.62
CA GLU A 251 -0.99 -11.92 -5.57
C GLU A 251 -0.51 -11.46 -4.18
N ALA A 252 -1.48 -11.03 -3.37
CA ALA A 252 -1.26 -10.81 -1.95
C ALA A 252 -1.13 -12.15 -1.21
N SER A 253 -0.26 -12.18 -0.21
CA SER A 253 -0.20 -13.23 0.81
C SER A 253 -1.18 -13.04 1.96
N GLN A 254 -1.56 -11.80 2.27
CA GLN A 254 -2.38 -11.46 3.43
C GLN A 254 -3.72 -10.85 3.04
N ASP A 255 -4.72 -11.20 3.83
CA ASP A 255 -6.06 -10.63 3.76
C ASP A 255 -6.18 -9.50 4.79
N TYR A 256 -5.90 -8.28 4.35
CA TYR A 256 -5.92 -7.08 5.21
C TYR A 256 -7.33 -6.66 5.63
N ASP A 257 -8.36 -7.33 5.13
CA ASP A 257 -9.75 -7.10 5.53
C ASP A 257 -10.13 -7.79 6.84
N ARG A 258 -9.44 -8.87 7.25
CA ARG A 258 -9.67 -9.46 8.59
C ARG A 258 -9.36 -8.49 9.72
N LEU A 259 -8.44 -7.54 9.49
CA LEU A 259 -8.14 -6.44 10.41
C LEU A 259 -9.29 -5.41 10.51
N ARG A 260 -10.25 -5.41 9.57
CA ARG A 260 -11.45 -4.56 9.64
C ARG A 260 -12.61 -5.23 10.39
N SER A 261 -12.70 -6.55 10.38
CA SER A 261 -13.79 -7.29 11.05
C SER A 261 -13.55 -7.49 12.54
N ASP A 262 -12.30 -7.46 12.99
CA ASP A 262 -11.96 -7.36 14.40
C ASP A 262 -12.09 -5.87 14.77
N ASP A 263 -13.25 -5.51 15.31
CA ASP A 263 -13.83 -4.16 15.48
C ASP A 263 -12.95 -3.12 16.23
N THR A 264 -11.75 -3.51 16.67
CA THR A 264 -10.82 -2.65 17.40
C THR A 264 -9.87 -1.90 16.48
N GLY A 265 -9.55 -2.41 15.28
CA GLY A 265 -8.51 -1.85 14.41
C GLY A 265 -7.12 -1.79 15.07
N ILE A 266 -6.94 -2.47 16.22
CA ILE A 266 -5.71 -2.58 16.97
C ILE A 266 -5.09 -3.92 16.56
N PRO A 267 -3.86 -3.95 16.00
CA PRO A 267 -3.22 -5.20 15.67
C PRO A 267 -3.02 -6.02 16.96
N PRO A 268 -3.27 -7.33 16.94
CA PRO A 268 -2.97 -8.17 18.09
C PRO A 268 -1.49 -8.02 18.41
N VAL A 269 -1.15 -7.77 19.68
CA VAL A 269 0.24 -7.70 20.09
C VAL A 269 0.88 -9.07 19.84
N SER A 270 1.76 -9.12 18.83
CA SER A 270 2.58 -10.29 18.56
C SER A 270 3.44 -10.57 19.79
N LYS A 271 3.16 -11.71 20.45
CA LYS A 271 3.92 -12.21 21.60
C LYS A 271 5.35 -12.57 21.23
#